data_AF-D9WRX6-F1
#
_entry.id   AF-D9WRX6-F1
#
_cell.length_a   1.000
_cell.length_b   1.000
_cell.length_c   1.000
_cell.angle_alpha   90.00
_cell.angle_beta   90.00
_cell.angle_gamma   90.00
#
_symmetry.space_group_name_H-M   'P 1'
#
loop_
_entity.id
_entity.type
_entity.pdbx_description
1 polymer ?
#
loop_
_entity_poly.entity_id
_entity_poly.type
_entity_poly.pdbx_seq_one_letter_code
_entity_poly.pdbx_strand_id
1 'polypeptide(L)'
;MSSRAPCAPGSASSSVASAAASPGARWGCAGPTSAPSDLPSATGTHRRSFTMDVIEERVTGILSGQFKLKKEIITPEVTFQNLSFDSLVLIELSLVLEKEFQVVIEEGDLTDQLTVRELAELLTDKGAVA
;
A
#
# COMPACT_ATOMS: atom_id res chain seq x y z
N MET A 1 -56.10 5.85 -9.92
CA MET A 1 -56.00 6.65 -8.67
C MET A 1 -56.38 5.77 -7.50
N SER A 2 -55.65 5.93 -6.38
CA SER A 2 -56.01 5.51 -5.01
C SER A 2 -55.92 3.98 -4.73
N SER A 3 -55.31 3.50 -3.65
CA SER A 3 -54.60 4.15 -2.55
C SER A 3 -53.93 3.10 -1.63
N ARG A 4 -52.91 3.58 -0.91
CA ARG A 4 -52.44 3.19 0.44
C ARG A 4 -51.68 1.88 0.69
N ALA A 5 -50.42 2.11 1.05
CA ALA A 5 -49.60 1.31 1.97
C ALA A 5 -50.17 1.29 3.41
N PRO A 6 -49.69 0.35 4.23
CA PRO A 6 -49.12 0.68 5.54
C PRO A 6 -47.74 0.01 5.74
N CYS A 7 -46.73 0.77 6.17
CA CYS A 7 -46.23 0.81 7.57
C CYS A 7 -45.78 -0.55 8.12
N ALA A 8 -44.47 -0.79 8.11
CA ALA A 8 -43.81 -1.76 8.98
C ALA A 8 -43.12 -1.01 10.14
N PRO A 9 -43.33 -1.42 11.41
CA PRO A 9 -42.66 -0.85 12.58
C PRO A 9 -41.40 -1.65 12.95
N GLY A 10 -40.54 -1.05 13.77
CA GLY A 10 -39.77 -1.82 14.76
C GLY A 10 -38.30 -1.46 14.89
N SER A 11 -38.02 -0.36 15.60
CA SER A 11 -36.73 -0.15 16.28
C SER A 11 -36.42 -1.31 17.22
N ALA A 12 -35.17 -1.76 17.21
CA ALA A 12 -34.57 -2.48 18.34
C ALA A 12 -33.42 -1.63 18.88
N SER A 13 -33.74 -0.81 19.89
CA SER A 13 -32.78 -0.29 20.84
C SER A 13 -32.57 -1.30 21.97
N SER A 14 -31.39 -1.23 22.58
CA SER A 14 -31.08 -1.45 24.00
C SER A 14 -30.10 -2.60 24.31
N SER A 15 -28.86 -2.20 24.55
CA SER A 15 -28.17 -2.31 25.85
C SER A 15 -28.47 -3.52 26.74
N VAL A 16 -27.44 -4.34 26.95
CA VAL A 16 -27.14 -5.13 28.16
C VAL A 16 -25.61 -5.28 28.22
N ALA A 17 -24.88 -5.28 29.33
CA ALA A 17 -25.16 -4.98 30.72
C ALA A 17 -23.81 -4.63 31.37
N SER A 18 -23.86 -3.67 32.27
CA SER A 18 -22.82 -3.36 33.24
C SER A 18 -22.60 -4.57 34.15
N ALA A 19 -21.36 -5.01 34.32
CA ALA A 19 -20.96 -5.96 35.36
C ALA A 19 -20.04 -5.24 36.34
N ALA A 20 -20.61 -4.96 37.51
CA ALA A 20 -19.98 -4.29 38.63
C ALA A 20 -18.94 -5.17 39.33
N ALA A 21 -18.00 -4.47 39.95
CA ALA A 21 -16.93 -4.91 40.83
C ALA A 21 -17.35 -5.96 41.88
N SER A 22 -16.44 -6.90 42.14
CA SER A 22 -16.36 -7.63 43.41
C SER A 22 -15.10 -7.21 44.17
N PRO A 23 -15.20 -7.00 45.50
CA PRO A 23 -14.09 -6.51 46.32
C PRO A 23 -13.28 -7.65 46.92
N GLY A 24 -11.98 -7.42 47.07
CA GLY A 24 -11.19 -8.01 48.16
C GLY A 24 -10.45 -9.31 47.86
N ALA A 25 -9.20 -9.19 47.41
CA ALA A 25 -8.16 -10.15 47.78
C ALA A 25 -6.80 -9.44 47.77
N ARG A 26 -6.44 -8.93 48.94
CA ARG A 26 -5.08 -8.51 49.28
C ARG A 26 -4.27 -9.77 49.60
N TRP A 27 -3.37 -10.16 48.72
CA TRP A 27 -2.19 -10.93 49.08
C TRP A 27 -1.02 -10.44 48.26
N GLY A 28 -0.04 -9.87 48.95
CA GLY A 28 1.26 -9.61 48.37
C GLY A 28 1.94 -10.93 48.03
N CYS A 29 2.53 -10.98 46.85
CA CYS A 29 3.74 -11.72 46.54
C CYS A 29 4.52 -10.85 45.56
N ALA A 30 5.77 -10.55 45.92
CA ALA A 30 6.71 -9.85 45.07
C ALA A 30 6.93 -10.62 43.74
N GLY A 31 7.23 -9.86 42.69
CA GLY A 31 7.26 -10.31 41.29
C GLY A 31 8.11 -11.56 41.02
N PRO A 32 7.78 -12.22 39.90
CA PRO A 32 8.59 -11.95 38.72
C PRO A 32 7.66 -11.64 37.54
N THR A 33 7.43 -10.36 37.24
CA THR A 33 7.06 -10.05 35.86
C THR A 33 8.37 -10.02 35.10
N SER A 34 8.78 -11.19 34.62
CA SER A 34 9.60 -11.26 33.42
C SER A 34 8.82 -10.49 32.37
N ALA A 35 9.20 -9.24 32.15
CA ALA A 35 8.84 -8.55 30.93
C ALA A 35 9.26 -9.48 29.78
N PRO A 36 8.41 -9.77 28.79
CA PRO A 36 8.91 -10.35 27.56
C PRO A 36 9.92 -9.35 26.98
N SER A 37 11.20 -9.71 27.02
CA SER A 37 12.28 -9.01 26.33
C SER A 37 12.20 -9.14 24.81
N ASP A 38 11.10 -9.66 24.26
CA ASP A 38 10.79 -9.63 22.83
C ASP A 38 10.17 -8.29 22.44
N LEU A 39 10.96 -7.24 22.60
CA LEU A 39 10.90 -6.13 21.66
C LEU A 39 11.67 -6.63 20.42
N PRO A 40 11.04 -6.79 19.24
CA PRO A 40 11.82 -6.92 18.02
C PRO A 40 12.57 -5.61 17.85
N SER A 41 13.85 -5.66 18.20
CA SER A 41 14.85 -4.67 17.88
C SER A 41 14.90 -4.56 16.37
N ALA A 42 14.06 -3.70 15.79
CA ALA A 42 13.94 -3.50 14.36
C ALA A 42 15.21 -2.77 13.87
N THR A 43 16.28 -3.54 13.68
CA THR A 43 17.46 -3.16 12.92
C THR A 43 17.02 -2.84 11.49
N GLY A 44 16.81 -1.55 11.24
CA GLY A 44 16.30 -0.98 10.00
C GLY A 44 17.28 -0.98 8.82
N THR A 45 17.95 -2.09 8.55
CA THR A 45 18.79 -2.24 7.35
C THR A 45 17.97 -2.68 6.14
N HIS A 46 16.72 -3.14 6.34
CA HIS A 46 15.87 -3.71 5.30
C HIS A 46 14.71 -2.81 4.85
N ARG A 47 14.50 -1.66 5.51
CA ARG A 47 13.35 -0.78 5.20
C ARG A 47 13.45 -0.19 3.79
N ARG A 48 14.65 0.20 3.34
CA ARG A 48 14.82 0.78 1.99
C ARG A 48 14.59 -0.23 0.88
N SER A 49 15.16 -1.44 0.99
CA SER A 49 14.92 -2.54 0.03
C SER A 49 13.43 -2.84 -0.07
N PHE A 50 12.78 -3.07 1.08
CA PHE A 50 11.35 -3.41 1.11
C PHE A 50 10.46 -2.32 0.49
N THR A 51 10.79 -1.04 0.65
CA THR A 51 9.98 0.04 0.04
C THR A 51 10.09 0.01 -1.48
N MET A 52 11.30 -0.22 -2.00
CA MET A 52 11.56 -0.35 -3.43
C MET A 52 10.90 -1.60 -4.03
N ASP A 53 10.95 -2.74 -3.33
CA ASP A 53 10.27 -3.97 -3.74
C ASP A 53 8.76 -3.76 -3.90
N VAL A 54 8.11 -3.05 -2.95
CA VAL A 54 6.68 -2.75 -3.02
C VAL A 54 6.36 -1.76 -4.16
N ILE A 55 7.21 -0.74 -4.37
CA ILE A 55 7.05 0.20 -5.49
C ILE A 55 7.18 -0.52 -6.83
N GLU A 56 8.17 -1.41 -6.99
CA GLU A 56 8.36 -2.21 -8.20
C GLU A 56 7.14 -3.10 -8.48
N GLU A 57 6.60 -3.77 -7.46
CA GLU A 57 5.38 -4.57 -7.61
C GLU A 57 4.19 -3.70 -8.01
N ARG A 58 4.08 -2.48 -7.45
CA ARG A 58 3.01 -1.54 -7.81
C ARG A 58 3.14 -1.05 -9.25
N VAL A 59 4.34 -0.69 -9.67
CA VAL A 59 4.66 -0.32 -11.07
C VAL A 59 4.30 -1.47 -12.01
N THR A 60 4.69 -2.71 -11.68
CA THR A 60 4.33 -3.91 -12.43
C THR A 60 2.81 -4.08 -12.55
N GLY A 61 2.08 -3.78 -11.47
CA GLY A 61 0.61 -3.77 -11.47
C GLY A 61 0.02 -2.75 -12.45
N ILE A 62 0.57 -1.53 -12.50
CA ILE A 62 0.13 -0.47 -13.43
C ILE A 62 0.43 -0.88 -14.88
N LEU A 63 1.64 -1.38 -15.16
CA LEU A 63 2.05 -1.83 -16.49
C LEU A 63 1.17 -2.98 -17.00
N SER A 64 0.84 -3.94 -16.13
CA SER A 64 -0.02 -5.06 -16.51
C SER A 64 -1.49 -4.67 -16.64
N GLY A 65 -1.99 -3.81 -15.74
CA GLY A 65 -3.40 -3.43 -15.68
C GLY A 65 -3.80 -2.38 -16.72
N GLN A 66 -3.07 -1.26 -16.78
CA GLN A 66 -3.40 -0.12 -17.64
C GLN A 66 -2.82 -0.29 -19.05
N PHE A 67 -1.57 -0.73 -19.15
CA PHE A 67 -0.85 -0.90 -20.42
C PHE A 67 -0.97 -2.31 -21.00
N LYS A 68 -1.72 -3.22 -20.34
CA LYS A 68 -2.04 -4.58 -20.81
C LYS A 68 -0.82 -5.45 -21.11
N LEU A 69 0.30 -5.19 -20.43
CA LEU A 69 1.48 -6.04 -20.52
C LEU A 69 1.28 -7.35 -19.76
N LYS A 70 1.89 -8.43 -20.27
CA LYS A 70 1.92 -9.71 -19.56
C LYS A 70 2.93 -9.61 -18.42
N LYS A 71 2.56 -10.00 -17.19
CA LYS A 71 3.50 -10.02 -16.06
C LYS A 71 4.76 -10.85 -16.33
N GLU A 72 4.65 -11.88 -17.17
CA GLU A 72 5.75 -12.76 -17.59
C GLU A 72 6.88 -12.03 -18.34
N ILE A 73 6.58 -10.91 -19.02
CA ILE A 73 7.57 -10.13 -19.77
C ILE A 73 8.08 -8.92 -18.98
N ILE A 74 7.44 -8.58 -17.87
CA ILE A 74 7.85 -7.48 -17.00
C ILE A 74 8.87 -8.05 -16.02
N THR A 75 10.14 -7.70 -16.22
CA THR A 75 11.23 -8.08 -15.31
C THR A 75 11.91 -6.81 -14.80
N PRO A 76 12.54 -6.82 -13.61
CA PRO A 76 13.23 -5.65 -13.07
C PRO A 76 14.26 -5.05 -14.04
N GLU A 77 14.89 -5.89 -14.87
CA GLU A 77 15.96 -5.50 -15.78
C GLU A 77 15.48 -5.22 -17.21
N VAL A 78 14.18 -5.36 -17.50
CA VAL A 78 13.65 -5.05 -18.84
C VAL A 78 13.57 -3.53 -19.01
N THR A 79 14.02 -3.05 -20.17
CA THR A 79 13.87 -1.65 -20.55
C THR A 79 12.48 -1.36 -21.09
N PHE A 80 12.03 -0.11 -20.97
CA PHE A 80 10.77 0.34 -21.57
C PHE A 80 10.77 0.19 -23.09
N GLN A 81 11.91 0.42 -23.75
CA GLN A 81 12.09 0.18 -25.18
C GLN A 81 11.80 -1.28 -25.55
N ASN A 82 12.29 -2.24 -24.77
CA ASN A 82 12.02 -3.66 -25.00
C ASN A 82 10.55 -4.04 -24.74
N LEU A 83 9.85 -3.27 -23.91
CA LEU A 83 8.41 -3.37 -23.70
C LEU A 83 7.58 -2.62 -24.77
N SER A 84 8.23 -2.07 -25.81
CA SER A 84 7.60 -1.26 -26.87
C SER A 84 6.93 0.02 -26.35
N PHE A 85 7.50 0.63 -25.31
CA PHE A 85 7.10 1.96 -24.86
C PHE A 85 7.82 3.02 -25.69
N ASP A 86 7.04 3.73 -26.50
CA ASP A 86 7.51 4.92 -27.22
C ASP A 86 7.44 6.16 -26.33
N SER A 87 8.06 7.27 -26.77
CA SER A 87 8.09 8.54 -26.04
C SER A 87 6.70 9.06 -25.65
N LEU A 88 5.67 8.88 -26.50
CA LEU A 88 4.29 9.26 -26.18
C LEU A 88 3.68 8.40 -25.07
N VAL A 89 3.97 7.09 -25.07
CA VAL A 89 3.48 6.16 -24.04
C VAL A 89 4.16 6.43 -22.71
N LEU A 90 5.45 6.82 -22.74
CA LEU A 90 6.18 7.22 -21.54
C LEU A 90 5.61 8.49 -20.89
N ILE A 91 5.13 9.45 -21.67
CA ILE A 91 4.42 10.64 -21.15
C ILE A 91 3.10 10.23 -20.50
N GLU A 92 2.36 9.27 -21.07
CA GLU A 92 1.15 8.77 -20.41
C GLU A 92 1.49 8.03 -19.11
N LEU A 93 2.55 7.20 -19.13
CA LEU A 93 3.04 6.50 -17.94
C LEU A 93 3.45 7.46 -16.84
N SER A 94 4.20 8.54 -17.15
CA SER A 94 4.58 9.53 -16.13
C SER A 94 3.35 10.12 -15.44
N LEU A 95 2.35 10.55 -16.22
CA LEU A 95 1.10 11.11 -15.67
C LEU A 95 0.34 10.12 -14.79
N VAL A 96 0.40 8.82 -15.11
CA VAL A 96 -0.21 7.77 -14.27
C VAL A 96 0.58 7.59 -12.97
N LEU A 97 1.91 7.53 -13.05
CA LEU A 97 2.78 7.35 -11.88
C LEU A 97 2.71 8.55 -10.93
N GLU A 98 2.71 9.77 -11.45
CA GLU A 98 2.56 11.00 -10.65
C GLU A 98 1.25 10.98 -9.86
N LYS A 99 0.14 10.58 -10.50
CA LYS A 99 -1.17 10.49 -9.85
C LYS A 99 -1.23 9.39 -8.81
N GLU A 100 -0.63 8.24 -9.11
CA GLU A 100 -0.67 7.06 -8.24
C GLU A 100 0.20 7.26 -6.99
N PHE A 101 1.43 7.74 -7.17
CA PHE A 101 2.42 7.85 -6.10
C PHE A 101 2.51 9.26 -5.50
N GLN A 102 1.76 10.23 -6.01
CA GLN A 102 1.78 11.64 -5.61
C GLN A 102 3.18 12.28 -5.69
N VAL A 103 3.94 11.92 -6.72
CA VAL A 103 5.28 12.45 -7.02
C VAL A 103 5.22 13.35 -8.26
N VAL A 104 6.32 14.08 -8.49
CA VAL A 104 6.53 14.88 -9.72
C VAL A 104 7.66 14.24 -10.51
N ILE A 105 7.41 13.97 -11.79
CA ILE A 105 8.33 13.36 -12.73
C ILE A 105 8.52 14.34 -13.88
N GLU A 106 9.74 14.85 -14.05
CA GLU A 106 10.00 15.87 -15.08
C GLU A 106 10.04 15.27 -16.48
N GLU A 107 9.83 16.10 -17.50
CA GLU A 107 10.00 15.67 -18.89
C GLU A 107 11.47 15.29 -19.13
N GLY A 108 11.71 14.04 -19.51
CA GLY A 108 13.05 13.49 -19.67
C GLY A 108 13.57 12.69 -18.46
N ASP A 109 12.89 12.73 -17.31
CA ASP A 109 13.17 11.80 -16.21
C ASP A 109 12.85 10.35 -16.62
N LEU A 110 11.79 10.16 -17.43
CA LEU A 110 11.49 8.88 -18.05
C LEU A 110 12.04 8.81 -19.46
N THR A 111 12.90 7.82 -19.69
CA THR A 111 13.42 7.47 -21.01
C THR A 111 13.12 6.01 -21.33
N ASP A 112 13.07 5.69 -22.63
CA ASP A 112 12.84 4.33 -23.12
C ASP A 112 13.98 3.37 -22.74
N GLN A 113 15.16 3.91 -22.41
CA GLN A 113 16.32 3.15 -21.96
C GLN A 113 16.25 2.74 -20.48
N LEU A 114 15.36 3.34 -19.68
CA LEU A 114 15.22 2.96 -18.27
C LEU A 114 14.63 1.56 -18.12
N THR A 115 15.08 0.88 -17.08
CA THR A 115 14.51 -0.38 -16.61
C THR A 115 13.39 -0.17 -15.60
N VAL A 116 12.59 -1.21 -15.38
CA VAL A 116 11.53 -1.20 -14.35
C VAL A 116 12.11 -0.97 -12.95
N ARG A 117 13.29 -1.54 -12.66
CA ARG A 117 14.01 -1.33 -11.40
C ARG A 117 14.47 0.11 -11.24
N GLU A 118 15.10 0.69 -12.26
CA GLU A 118 15.55 2.09 -12.22
C GLU A 118 14.38 3.06 -12.08
N LEU A 119 13.23 2.75 -12.67
CA LEU A 119 12.01 3.51 -12.43
C LEU A 119 11.59 3.46 -10.95
N ALA A 120 11.58 2.28 -10.34
CA ALA A 120 11.22 2.13 -8.92
C ALA A 120 12.21 2.88 -8.01
N GLU A 121 13.50 2.88 -8.34
CA GLU A 121 14.53 3.67 -7.67
C GLU A 121 14.26 5.18 -7.81
N LEU A 122 13.99 5.65 -9.03
CA LEU A 122 13.66 7.05 -9.30
C LEU A 122 12.43 7.50 -8.50
N LEU A 123 11.37 6.70 -8.48
CA LEU A 123 10.17 6.98 -7.71
C LEU A 123 10.46 7.03 -6.21
N THR A 124 11.29 6.11 -5.71
CA THR A 124 11.72 6.08 -4.30
C THR A 124 12.48 7.36 -3.94
N ASP A 125 13.40 7.81 -4.81
CA ASP A 125 14.19 9.03 -4.62
C ASP A 125 13.33 10.29 -4.65
N LYS A 126 12.26 10.29 -5.46
CA LYS A 126 11.26 11.37 -5.52
C LYS A 126 10.26 11.34 -4.36
N GLY A 127 10.34 10.33 -3.48
CA GLY A 127 9.52 10.23 -2.28
C GLY A 127 8.18 9.50 -2.48
N ALA A 128 8.09 8.59 -3.45
CA ALA A 128 6.90 7.78 -3.67
C ALA A 128 6.49 7.03 -2.40
N VAL A 129 5.19 7.07 -2.13
CA VAL A 129 4.55 6.33 -1.03
C VAL A 129 3.81 5.14 -1.60
N ALA A 130 4.11 3.95 -1.07
CA ALA A 130 3.53 2.68 -1.49
C ALA A 130 2.29 2.29 -0.68
#